data_AF-A0A3A3EK96-F1
#
_entry.id   AF-A0A3A3EK96-F1
#
_cell.length_a   1.000
_cell.length_b   1.000
_cell.length_c   1.000
_cell.angle_alpha   90.00
_cell.angle_beta   90.00
_cell.angle_gamma   90.00
#
_symmetry.space_group_name_H-M   'P 1'
#
loop_
_entity.id
_entity.type
_entity.pdbx_description
1 polymer ?
#
loop_
_entity_poly.entity_id
_entity_poly.type
_entity_poly.pdbx_seq_one_letter_code
_entity_poly.pdbx_strand_id
1 'polypeptide(L)'
;MKTVTDDEFRENLSEILDYLSSGGSVVITAQGGKDVVLAGSDLSPEIRAVLGKTKKLRDQINKMKQPLLINAVRDLEKRHPALVAQRKKGLSFEDAMKRTREKHADIIKKLEDN
;
A
#
# COMPACT_ATOMS: atom_id res chain seq x y z
N MET A 1 19.37 4.26 -19.38
CA MET A 1 18.54 4.94 -18.37
C MET A 1 18.19 6.30 -18.93
N LYS A 2 16.91 6.62 -19.15
CA LYS A 2 16.44 7.92 -19.65
C LYS A 2 15.71 8.67 -18.52
N THR A 3 15.79 9.99 -18.49
CA THR A 3 15.01 10.82 -17.58
C THR A 3 14.04 11.65 -18.40
N VAL A 4 12.77 11.67 -18.03
CA VAL A 4 11.69 12.38 -18.73
C VAL A 4 10.80 13.07 -17.72
N THR A 5 10.20 14.19 -18.11
CA THR A 5 9.17 14.86 -17.30
C THR A 5 7.82 14.14 -17.41
N ASP A 6 6.90 14.39 -16.47
CA ASP A 6 5.56 13.77 -16.52
C ASP A 6 4.81 14.12 -17.82
N ASP A 7 4.97 15.35 -18.32
CA ASP A 7 4.35 15.79 -19.57
C ASP A 7 4.96 15.08 -20.79
N GLU A 8 6.29 15.02 -20.88
CA GLU A 8 6.99 14.29 -21.95
C GLU A 8 6.69 12.78 -21.92
N PHE A 9 6.51 12.22 -20.72
CA PHE A 9 6.12 10.83 -20.54
C PHE A 9 4.72 10.55 -21.11
N ARG A 10 3.78 11.47 -20.91
CA ARG A 10 2.41 11.35 -21.43
C ARG A 10 2.34 11.54 -22.94
N GLU A 11 3.13 12.47 -23.48
CA GLU A 11 3.18 12.73 -24.91
C GLU A 11 3.89 11.60 -25.69
N ASN A 12 4.95 11.03 -25.13
CA ASN A 12 5.78 10.01 -25.78
C ASN A 12 5.59 8.60 -25.18
N LEU A 13 4.38 8.31 -24.69
CA LEU A 13 4.09 7.06 -23.97
C LEU A 13 4.48 5.82 -24.78
N SER A 14 4.16 5.77 -26.07
CA SER A 14 4.45 4.61 -26.93
C SER A 14 5.94 4.34 -27.06
N GLU A 15 6.75 5.37 -27.34
CA GLU A 15 8.21 5.22 -27.48
C GLU A 15 8.85 4.80 -26.15
N ILE A 16 8.36 5.35 -25.04
CA ILE A 16 8.86 5.01 -23.71
C ILE A 16 8.49 3.57 -23.34
N LEU A 17 7.28 3.11 -23.68
CA LEU A 17 6.87 1.73 -23.47
C LEU A 17 7.67 0.75 -24.34
N ASP A 18 8.04 1.12 -25.56
CA ASP A 18 8.93 0.33 -26.42
C ASP A 18 10.36 0.29 -25.86
N TYR A 19 10.85 1.42 -25.32
CA TYR A 19 12.12 1.47 -24.63
C TYR A 19 12.12 0.62 -23.34
N LEU A 20 11.02 0.62 -22.58
CA LEU A 20 10.86 -0.26 -21.42
C LEU A 20 10.69 -1.73 -21.83
N SER A 21 10.05 -2.03 -22.97
CA SER A 21 9.87 -3.42 -23.44
C SER A 21 11.19 -4.05 -23.89
N SER A 22 12.13 -3.24 -24.38
CA SER A 22 13.51 -3.66 -24.68
C SER A 22 14.42 -3.80 -23.44
N GLY A 23 13.90 -3.60 -22.23
CA GLY A 23 14.66 -3.70 -20.97
C GLY A 23 15.33 -2.39 -20.52
N GLY A 24 15.02 -1.27 -21.17
CA GLY A 24 15.46 0.05 -20.74
C GLY A 24 14.85 0.46 -19.39
N SER A 25 15.43 1.47 -18.74
CA SER A 25 14.86 2.06 -17.52
C SER A 25 14.66 3.56 -17.69
N VAL A 26 13.52 4.07 -17.23
CA VAL A 26 13.11 5.47 -17.35
C VAL A 26 12.79 6.05 -15.98
N VAL A 27 13.33 7.23 -15.69
CA VAL A 27 12.99 8.02 -14.51
C VAL A 27 12.01 9.10 -14.93
N ILE A 28 10.85 9.14 -14.30
CA ILE A 28 9.83 10.16 -14.52
C ILE A 28 9.94 11.16 -13.37
N THR A 29 10.27 12.41 -13.71
CA THR A 29 10.34 13.52 -12.76
C THR A 29 9.05 14.32 -12.85
N ALA A 30 8.26 14.36 -11.79
CA ALA A 30 7.04 15.16 -11.72
C ALA A 30 7.30 16.48 -10.99
N GLN A 31 6.80 17.61 -11.51
CA GLN A 31 6.92 18.90 -10.82
C GLN A 31 6.20 18.83 -9.46
N GLY A 32 6.98 18.88 -8.36
CA GLY A 32 6.47 18.81 -6.99
C GLY A 32 6.19 17.39 -6.45
N GLY A 33 6.49 16.35 -7.24
CA GLY A 33 6.29 14.95 -6.88
C GLY A 33 7.57 14.20 -6.53
N LYS A 34 7.45 12.92 -6.19
CA LYS A 34 8.60 12.01 -6.06
C LYS A 34 8.95 11.44 -7.44
N ASP A 35 10.25 11.34 -7.73
CA ASP A 35 10.72 10.70 -8.95
C ASP A 35 10.34 9.22 -8.97
N VAL A 36 9.74 8.80 -10.08
CA VAL A 36 9.29 7.42 -10.29
C VAL A 36 10.24 6.74 -11.25
N VAL A 37 10.90 5.68 -10.80
CA VAL A 37 11.77 4.86 -11.66
C VAL A 37 10.97 3.69 -12.21
N LEU A 38 10.79 3.66 -13.52
CA LEU A 38 10.26 2.53 -14.26
C LEU A 38 11.42 1.71 -14.84
N ALA A 39 11.44 0.43 -14.55
CA ALA A 39 12.40 -0.51 -15.12
C ALA A 39 11.66 -1.46 -16.05
N GLY A 40 12.06 -1.43 -17.31
CA GLY A 40 11.73 -2.43 -18.30
C GLY A 40 12.29 -3.77 -17.88
N SER A 41 11.44 -4.80 -17.92
CA SER A 41 11.86 -6.17 -17.66
C SER A 41 11.89 -6.90 -18.99
N ASP A 42 13.07 -7.35 -19.41
CA ASP A 42 13.35 -8.22 -20.57
C ASP A 42 12.79 -9.65 -20.41
N LEU A 43 11.73 -9.77 -19.61
CA LEU A 43 11.16 -11.05 -19.23
C LEU A 43 10.44 -11.66 -20.43
N SER A 44 11.01 -12.77 -20.91
CA SER A 44 10.36 -13.71 -21.83
C SER A 44 8.89 -13.93 -21.44
N PRO A 45 7.97 -14.07 -22.42
CA PRO A 45 6.55 -14.34 -22.18
C PRO A 45 6.29 -15.47 -21.18
N GLU A 46 7.19 -16.47 -21.14
CA GLU A 46 7.14 -17.62 -20.24
C GLU A 46 7.34 -17.21 -18.78
N ILE A 47 8.32 -16.35 -18.49
CA ILE A 47 8.59 -15.87 -17.13
C ILE A 47 7.46 -14.97 -16.64
N ARG A 48 6.87 -14.17 -17.54
CA ARG A 48 5.69 -13.33 -17.23
C ARG A 48 4.49 -14.18 -16.82
N ALA A 49 4.26 -15.32 -17.49
CA ALA A 49 3.21 -16.26 -17.14
C ALA A 49 3.46 -16.95 -15.79
N VAL A 50 4.71 -17.31 -15.48
CA VAL A 50 5.08 -17.88 -14.18
C VAL A 50 4.89 -16.88 -13.04
N LEU A 51 5.28 -15.61 -13.24
CA LEU A 51 5.09 -14.54 -12.25
C LEU A 51 3.61 -14.25 -11.97
N GLY A 52 2.75 -14.33 -13.00
CA GLY A 52 1.30 -14.25 -12.82
C GLY A 52 0.72 -15.38 -11.96
N LYS A 53 1.26 -16.59 -12.10
CA LYS A 53 0.85 -17.77 -11.30
C LYS A 53 1.30 -17.65 -9.84
N THR A 54 2.51 -17.16 -9.58
CA THR A 54 3.01 -16.99 -8.20
C THR A 54 2.27 -15.90 -7.42
N LYS A 55 1.83 -14.81 -8.09
CA LYS A 55 0.94 -13.80 -7.47
C LYS A 55 -0.40 -14.40 -7.04
N LYS A 56 -1.06 -15.16 -7.92
CA LYS A 56 -2.33 -15.85 -7.59
C LYS A 56 -2.19 -16.81 -6.42
N LEU A 57 -1.09 -17.56 -6.36
CA LEU A 57 -0.80 -18.48 -5.27
C LEU A 57 -0.60 -17.73 -3.93
N ARG A 58 0.15 -16.62 -3.94
CA ARG A 58 0.33 -15.77 -2.75
C ARG A 58 -1.01 -15.20 -2.26
N ASP A 59 -1.86 -14.73 -3.17
CA ASP A 59 -3.17 -14.17 -2.82
C ASP A 59 -4.10 -15.23 -2.24
N GLN A 60 -4.07 -16.46 -2.77
CA GLN A 60 -4.79 -17.59 -2.19
C GLN A 60 -4.29 -17.96 -0.80
N ILE A 61 -2.97 -18.01 -0.58
CA ILE A 61 -2.39 -18.30 0.73
C ILE A 61 -2.77 -17.22 1.74
N ASN A 62 -2.73 -15.93 1.37
CA ASN A 62 -3.14 -14.84 2.24
C ASN A 62 -4.63 -14.90 2.58
N LYS A 63 -5.48 -15.22 1.60
CA LYS A 63 -6.92 -15.48 1.83
C LYS A 63 -7.18 -16.64 2.77
N MET A 64 -6.35 -17.70 2.76
CA MET A 64 -6.47 -18.84 3.70
C MET A 64 -5.91 -18.54 5.10
N LYS A 65 -4.91 -17.66 5.22
CA LYS A 65 -4.35 -17.26 6.52
C LYS A 65 -5.30 -16.37 7.33
N GLN A 66 -6.09 -15.52 6.67
CA GLN A 66 -7.05 -14.64 7.35
C GLN A 66 -8.09 -15.39 8.20
N PRO A 67 -8.81 -16.42 7.70
CA PRO A 67 -9.78 -17.15 8.51
C PRO A 67 -9.12 -17.94 9.65
N LEU A 68 -7.90 -18.46 9.46
CA LEU A 68 -7.17 -19.15 10.52
C LEU A 68 -6.78 -18.20 11.67
N LEU A 69 -6.29 -17.00 11.35
CA LEU A 69 -5.98 -16.00 12.36
C LEU A 69 -7.24 -15.47 13.06
N ILE A 70 -8.32 -15.24 12.32
CA ILE A 70 -9.61 -14.81 12.89
C ILE A 70 -10.17 -15.88 13.83
N ASN A 71 -10.08 -17.16 13.43
CA ASN A 71 -10.53 -18.27 14.27
C ASN A 71 -9.65 -18.47 15.50
N ALA A 72 -8.33 -18.34 15.37
CA ALA A 72 -7.40 -18.42 16.50
C ALA A 72 -7.63 -17.28 17.50
N VAL A 73 -7.89 -16.06 17.02
CA VAL A 73 -8.27 -14.92 17.88
C VAL A 73 -9.60 -15.23 18.57
N ARG A 74 -10.62 -15.68 17.84
CA ARG A 74 -11.95 -16.00 18.41
C ARG A 74 -11.88 -17.13 19.44
N ASP A 75 -11.06 -18.16 19.23
CA ASP A 75 -10.87 -19.25 20.19
C ASP A 75 -10.09 -18.80 21.43
N LEU A 76 -9.10 -17.91 21.25
CA LEU A 76 -8.41 -17.29 22.37
C LEU A 76 -9.37 -16.42 23.20
N GLU A 77 -10.28 -15.69 22.55
CA GLU A 77 -11.33 -14.90 23.20
C GLU A 77 -12.29 -15.77 24.01
N LYS A 78 -12.67 -16.94 23.49
CA LYS A 78 -13.52 -17.91 24.20
C LYS A 78 -12.82 -18.54 25.40
N ARG A 79 -11.53 -18.85 25.29
CA ARG A 79 -10.74 -19.52 26.35
C ARG A 79 -10.31 -18.56 27.45
N HIS A 80 -10.11 -17.28 27.13
CA HIS A 80 -9.63 -16.27 28.07
C HIS A 80 -10.48 -14.99 28.04
N PRO A 81 -11.76 -15.05 28.48
CA PRO A 81 -12.66 -13.90 28.46
C PRO A 81 -12.13 -12.70 29.28
N ALA A 82 -11.34 -12.94 30.32
CA ALA A 82 -10.74 -11.90 31.15
C ALA A 82 -9.71 -11.01 30.40
N LEU A 83 -8.94 -11.57 29.46
CA LEU A 83 -7.97 -10.82 28.65
C LEU A 83 -8.66 -9.92 27.61
N VAL A 84 -9.83 -10.35 27.13
CA VAL A 84 -10.67 -9.59 26.18
C VAL A 84 -11.42 -8.48 26.89
N ALA A 85 -11.91 -8.74 28.11
CA ALA A 85 -12.57 -7.74 28.95
C ALA A 85 -11.64 -6.55 29.26
N GLN A 86 -10.33 -6.78 29.42
CA GLN A 86 -9.34 -5.70 29.55
C GLN A 86 -9.20 -4.84 28.29
N ARG A 87 -9.33 -5.43 27.09
CA ARG A 87 -9.31 -4.68 25.81
C ARG A 87 -10.61 -3.95 25.49
N LYS A 88 -11.74 -4.41 26.03
CA LYS A 88 -13.08 -3.83 25.82
C LYS A 88 -13.45 -2.72 26.82
N LYS A 89 -12.48 -2.11 27.51
CA LYS A 89 -12.73 -0.81 28.14
C LYS A 89 -12.97 0.21 27.03
N GLY A 90 -14.23 0.48 26.74
CA GLY A 90 -14.61 1.63 25.92
C GLY A 90 -13.92 2.87 26.48
N LEU A 91 -13.30 3.64 25.61
CA LEU A 91 -12.70 4.91 26.01
C LEU A 91 -13.80 5.79 26.60
N SER A 92 -13.51 6.47 27.71
CA SER A 92 -14.39 7.52 28.20
C SER A 92 -14.54 8.59 27.10
N PHE A 93 -15.65 9.33 27.10
CA PHE A 93 -15.85 10.41 26.13
C PHE A 93 -14.68 11.41 26.15
N GLU A 94 -14.16 11.71 27.33
CA GLU A 94 -13.04 12.63 27.53
C GLU A 94 -11.72 12.07 26.95
N ASP A 95 -11.42 10.79 27.18
CA ASP A 95 -10.25 10.13 26.58
C ASP A 95 -10.36 10.01 25.06
N ALA A 96 -11.56 9.75 24.55
CA ALA A 96 -11.84 9.68 23.12
C ALA A 96 -11.66 11.05 22.45
N MET A 97 -12.16 12.12 23.10
CA MET A 97 -11.97 13.50 22.65
C MET A 97 -10.49 13.89 22.64
N LYS A 98 -9.76 13.56 23.72
CA LYS A 98 -8.32 13.83 23.80
C LYS A 98 -7.54 13.14 22.69
N ARG A 99 -7.75 11.85 22.47
CA ARG A 99 -7.11 11.10 21.37
C ARG A 99 -7.46 11.66 20.00
N THR A 100 -8.69 12.10 19.81
CA THR A 100 -9.14 12.69 18.53
C THR A 100 -8.42 14.01 18.29
N ARG A 101 -8.33 14.88 19.30
CA ARG A 101 -7.58 16.14 19.22
C ARG A 101 -6.09 15.92 18.96
N GLU A 102 -5.47 14.97 19.66
CA GLU A 102 -4.05 14.63 19.46
C GLU A 102 -3.79 14.08 18.05
N LYS A 103 -4.63 13.14 17.59
CA LYS A 103 -4.46 12.52 16.26
C LYS A 103 -4.67 13.50 15.10
N HIS A 104 -5.52 14.49 15.29
CA HIS A 104 -5.89 15.46 14.27
C HIS A 104 -5.33 16.87 14.54
N ALA A 105 -4.36 17.01 15.45
CA ALA A 105 -3.79 18.30 15.85
C ALA A 105 -3.29 19.12 14.66
N ASP A 106 -2.60 18.49 13.71
CA ASP A 106 -2.07 19.16 12.51
C ASP A 106 -3.18 19.68 11.59
N ILE A 107 -4.31 18.98 11.53
CA ILE A 107 -5.47 19.38 10.71
C ILE A 107 -6.20 20.53 11.40
N ILE A 108 -6.42 20.42 12.71
CA ILE A 108 -7.08 21.46 13.52
C ILE A 108 -6.27 22.76 13.44
N LYS A 109 -4.94 22.68 13.63
CA LYS A 109 -4.06 23.85 13.54
C LYS A 109 -4.14 24.54 12.18
N LYS A 110 -4.14 23.78 11.08
CA LYS A 110 -4.29 24.32 9.73
C LYS A 110 -5.66 24.97 9.46
N LEU A 111 -6.69 24.59 10.22
CA LEU A 111 -8.02 25.22 10.13
C LEU A 111 -8.13 26.47 10.98
N GLU A 112 -7.36 26.58 12.08
CA GLU A 112 -7.31 27.76 12.95
C GLU A 112 -6.42 28.88 12.41
N ASP A 113 -5.38 28.54 11.64
CA ASP A 113 -4.43 29.49 11.04
C ASP A 113 -4.95 30.13 9.71
N ASN A 114 -6.18 29.82 9.29
CA ASN A 114 -6.88 30.36 8.10
C ASN A 114 -7.95 31.39 8.51
#